data_AF-X1CNA3-F1
#
_entry.id   AF-X1CNA3-F1
#
_cell.length_a   1.000
_cell.length_b   1.000
_cell.length_c   1.000
_cell.angle_alpha   90.00
_cell.angle_beta   90.00
_cell.angle_gamma   90.00
#
_symmetry.space_group_name_H-M   'P 1'
#
loop_
_entity.id
_entity.type
_entity.pdbx_description
1 polymer ?
#
loop_
_entity_poly.entity_id
_entity_poly.type
_entity_poly.pdbx_seq_one_letter_code
_entity_poly.pdbx_strand_id
1 'polypeptide(L)'
;MLKKKRFAIFSLVLVLTLSLFLGLSLISFAAEQPSIPKIELPLVVTTCGQSPGALMVWVLSKQIKLPCDRNDLLTAEDLKAKAEEGNPYKTLIITTGTSMKGMGAAGVDIDYETARIEAVIEEAKKEGILIIGAHIEGMARRVDATDAASIATVIPESKLLLIR
;
A
#
# COMPACT_ATOMS: atom_id res chain seq x y z
N MET A 1 66.90 21.47 -0.89
CA MET A 1 66.32 20.10 -0.72
C MET A 1 64.92 20.07 -0.09
N LEU A 2 64.60 20.92 0.90
CA LEU A 2 63.29 20.92 1.59
C LEU A 2 62.07 21.23 0.69
N LYS A 3 62.18 22.14 -0.28
CA LYS A 3 61.06 22.47 -1.19
C LYS A 3 60.62 21.28 -2.07
N LYS A 4 61.57 20.46 -2.55
CA LYS A 4 61.27 19.24 -3.35
C LYS A 4 60.53 18.17 -2.52
N LYS A 5 60.92 17.96 -1.26
CA LYS A 5 60.22 17.02 -0.34
C LYS A 5 58.80 17.49 -0.02
N ARG A 6 58.58 18.79 0.21
CA ARG A 6 57.24 19.35 0.43
C ARG A 6 56.35 19.23 -0.80
N PHE A 7 56.88 19.45 -2.00
CA PHE A 7 56.15 19.26 -3.26
C PHE A 7 55.77 17.80 -3.49
N ALA A 8 56.68 16.86 -3.19
CA ALA A 8 56.43 15.42 -3.31
C ALA A 8 55.34 14.94 -2.34
N ILE A 9 55.33 15.41 -1.09
CA ILE A 9 54.30 15.09 -0.10
C ILE A 9 52.93 15.64 -0.54
N PHE A 10 52.90 16.88 -1.04
CA PHE A 10 51.66 17.51 -1.52
C PHE A 10 51.07 16.76 -2.73
N SER A 11 51.94 16.35 -3.66
CA SER A 11 51.54 15.55 -4.83
C SER A 11 51.04 14.15 -4.44
N LEU A 12 51.65 13.53 -3.43
CA LEU A 12 51.22 12.22 -2.92
C LEU A 12 49.84 12.29 -2.25
N VAL A 13 49.61 13.32 -1.43
CA VAL A 13 48.30 13.56 -0.80
C VAL A 13 47.23 13.82 -1.86
N LEU A 14 47.53 14.62 -2.89
CA LEU A 14 46.60 14.89 -3.99
C LEU A 14 46.20 13.62 -4.74
N VAL A 15 47.17 12.76 -5.08
CA VAL A 15 46.92 11.47 -5.75
C VAL A 15 46.09 10.54 -4.86
N LEU A 16 46.39 10.48 -3.56
CA LEU A 16 45.61 9.70 -2.61
C LEU A 16 44.16 10.19 -2.51
N THR A 17 43.95 11.51 -2.38
CA THR A 17 42.60 12.08 -2.35
C THR A 17 41.83 11.85 -3.64
N LEU A 18 42.49 11.95 -4.80
CA LEU A 18 41.86 11.73 -6.10
C LEU A 18 41.49 10.25 -6.28
N SER A 19 42.37 9.33 -5.84
CA SER A 19 42.10 7.90 -5.86
C SER A 19 40.93 7.49 -4.96
N LEU A 20 40.80 8.13 -3.79
CA LEU A 20 39.70 7.91 -2.86
C LEU A 20 38.38 8.44 -3.43
N PHE A 21 38.40 9.62 -4.06
CA PHE A 21 37.23 10.20 -4.72
C PHE A 21 36.76 9.36 -5.91
N LEU A 22 37.70 8.85 -6.71
CA LEU A 22 37.41 7.97 -7.84
C LEU A 22 36.87 6.61 -7.35
N GLY A 23 37.43 6.06 -6.27
CA GLY A 23 36.96 4.82 -5.64
C GLY A 23 35.55 4.93 -5.08
N LEU A 24 35.19 6.05 -4.45
CA LEU A 24 33.82 6.30 -3.97
C LEU A 24 32.83 6.50 -5.12
N SER A 25 33.26 7.08 -6.25
CA SER A 25 32.40 7.32 -7.42
C SER A 25 31.97 6.04 -8.14
N LEU A 26 32.67 4.93 -7.92
CA LEU A 26 32.36 3.60 -8.48
C LEU A 26 31.39 2.80 -7.60
N ILE A 27 30.99 3.31 -6.44
CA ILE A 27 29.96 2.71 -5.61
C ILE A 27 28.61 3.03 -6.27
N SER A 28 28.23 2.20 -7.24
CA SER A 28 26.87 2.16 -7.74
C SER A 28 25.96 1.77 -6.59
N PHE A 29 25.21 2.72 -6.05
CA PHE A 29 24.00 2.43 -5.29
C PHE A 29 22.99 1.85 -6.28
N ALA A 30 23.10 0.54 -6.52
CA ALA A 30 22.01 -0.21 -7.11
C ALA A 30 20.87 -0.14 -6.10
N ALA A 31 19.95 0.81 -6.29
CA ALA A 31 18.69 0.81 -5.58
C ALA A 31 17.94 -0.45 -6.01
N GLU A 32 18.04 -1.49 -5.19
CA GLU A 32 17.30 -2.73 -5.39
C GLU A 32 15.82 -2.35 -5.41
N GLN A 33 15.18 -2.43 -6.58
CA GLN A 33 13.76 -2.13 -6.66
C GLN A 33 13.03 -3.18 -5.82
N PRO A 34 12.16 -2.75 -4.89
CA PRO A 34 11.40 -3.70 -4.09
C PRO A 34 10.61 -4.61 -5.03
N SER A 35 10.76 -5.92 -4.84
CA SER A 35 10.02 -6.89 -5.63
C SER A 35 8.52 -6.70 -5.40
N ILE A 36 7.75 -6.73 -6.50
CA ILE A 36 6.29 -6.63 -6.41
C ILE A 36 5.79 -7.86 -5.64
N PRO A 37 5.00 -7.68 -4.57
CA PRO A 37 4.48 -8.80 -3.81
C PRO A 37 3.62 -9.70 -4.71
N LYS A 38 3.76 -11.01 -4.55
CA LYS A 38 2.95 -11.98 -5.28
C LYS A 38 1.52 -11.92 -4.75
N ILE A 39 0.57 -11.69 -5.66
CA ILE A 39 -0.86 -11.71 -5.36
C ILE A 39 -1.35 -13.15 -5.48
N GLU A 40 -2.05 -13.63 -4.46
CA GLU A 40 -2.56 -15.00 -4.38
C GLU A 40 -4.07 -15.03 -4.13
N LEU A 41 -4.70 -16.12 -4.58
CA LEU A 41 -6.12 -16.41 -4.36
C LEU A 41 -6.29 -17.31 -3.13
N PRO A 42 -7.45 -17.28 -2.44
CA PRO A 42 -8.63 -16.46 -2.70
C PRO A 42 -8.42 -14.97 -2.40
N LEU A 43 -9.11 -14.10 -3.16
CA LEU A 43 -9.02 -12.65 -3.05
C LEU A 43 -10.39 -12.06 -2.70
N VAL A 44 -10.42 -11.10 -1.79
CA VAL A 44 -11.62 -10.32 -1.44
C VAL A 44 -11.35 -8.83 -1.59
N VAL A 45 -12.37 -8.09 -2.03
CA VAL A 45 -12.37 -6.64 -2.05
C VAL A 45 -13.45 -6.06 -1.13
N THR A 46 -13.08 -5.02 -0.39
CA THR A 46 -13.97 -4.20 0.45
C THR A 46 -13.69 -2.71 0.22
N THR A 47 -14.48 -1.85 0.87
CA THR A 47 -14.30 -0.39 0.83
C THR A 47 -14.18 0.16 2.26
N CYS A 48 -13.37 1.20 2.43
CA CYS A 48 -13.31 2.02 3.63
C CYS A 48 -14.11 3.29 3.37
N GLY A 49 -15.33 3.37 3.93
CA GLY A 49 -16.27 4.42 3.62
C GLY A 49 -17.36 3.98 2.63
N GLN A 50 -18.17 4.93 2.15
CA GLN A 50 -19.22 4.65 1.18
C GLN A 50 -18.85 5.15 -0.21
N SER A 51 -18.27 4.25 -1.01
CA SER A 51 -17.89 4.52 -2.39
C SER A 51 -18.07 3.29 -3.31
N PRO A 52 -18.23 3.50 -4.63
CA PRO A 52 -18.34 2.42 -5.60
C PRO A 52 -17.01 1.70 -5.91
N GLY A 53 -15.88 2.06 -5.28
CA GLY A 53 -14.56 1.51 -5.59
C GLY A 53 -14.51 -0.02 -5.55
N ALA A 54 -15.02 -0.64 -4.48
CA ALA A 54 -15.03 -2.10 -4.35
C ALA A 54 -15.84 -2.78 -5.46
N LEU A 55 -16.97 -2.18 -5.85
CA LEU A 55 -17.76 -2.63 -7.00
C LEU A 55 -16.95 -2.52 -8.30
N MET A 56 -16.23 -1.42 -8.53
CA MET A 56 -15.41 -1.24 -9.72
C MET A 56 -14.31 -2.31 -9.83
N VAL A 57 -13.57 -2.56 -8.75
CA VAL A 57 -12.53 -3.62 -8.70
C VAL A 57 -13.14 -4.98 -9.01
N TRP A 58 -14.29 -5.30 -8.38
CA TRP A 58 -14.95 -6.57 -8.57
C TRP A 58 -15.45 -6.78 -10.01
N VAL A 59 -16.07 -5.75 -10.62
CA VAL A 59 -16.52 -5.81 -12.02
C VAL A 59 -15.33 -6.03 -12.96
N LEU A 60 -14.23 -5.28 -12.79
CA LEU A 60 -13.02 -5.46 -13.59
C LEU A 60 -12.44 -6.87 -13.42
N SER A 61 -12.41 -7.38 -12.18
CA SER A 61 -11.97 -8.74 -11.88
C SER A 61 -12.82 -9.79 -12.61
N LYS A 62 -14.14 -9.62 -12.63
CA LYS A 62 -15.05 -10.50 -13.37
C LYS A 62 -14.82 -10.45 -14.88
N GLN A 63 -14.57 -9.27 -15.45
CA GLN A 63 -14.29 -9.11 -16.89
C GLN A 63 -13.04 -9.89 -17.32
N ILE A 64 -12.00 -9.90 -16.48
CA ILE A 64 -10.77 -10.67 -16.74
C ILE A 64 -10.81 -12.10 -16.20
N LYS A 65 -11.97 -12.56 -15.71
CA LYS A 65 -12.17 -13.89 -15.11
C LYS A 65 -11.27 -14.19 -13.90
N LEU A 66 -10.86 -13.16 -13.16
CA LEU A 66 -10.14 -13.30 -11.89
C LEU A 66 -11.15 -13.63 -10.77
N PRO A 67 -11.02 -14.76 -10.05
CA PRO A 67 -11.81 -15.04 -8.87
C PRO A 67 -11.60 -13.97 -7.81
N CYS A 68 -12.68 -13.27 -7.45
CA CYS A 68 -12.67 -12.13 -6.55
C CYS A 68 -14.04 -12.07 -5.86
N ASP A 69 -14.02 -12.21 -4.55
CA ASP A 69 -15.18 -12.00 -3.70
C ASP A 69 -15.29 -10.51 -3.38
N ARG A 70 -16.53 -10.03 -3.21
CA ARG A 70 -16.78 -8.64 -2.79
C ARG A 70 -17.68 -8.66 -1.56
N ASN A 71 -17.22 -8.01 -0.51
CA ASN A 71 -18.01 -7.73 0.67
C ASN A 71 -17.76 -6.28 1.10
N ASP A 72 -18.71 -5.40 0.82
CA ASP A 72 -18.58 -3.97 1.10
C ASP A 72 -18.63 -3.69 2.62
N LEU A 73 -19.14 -4.63 3.43
CA LEU A 73 -19.22 -4.57 4.89
C LEU A 73 -18.34 -5.65 5.56
N LEU A 74 -17.22 -6.02 4.91
CA LEU A 74 -16.31 -7.04 5.42
C LEU A 74 -15.89 -6.73 6.86
N THR A 75 -15.93 -7.74 7.70
CA THR A 75 -15.50 -7.69 9.11
C THR A 75 -14.29 -8.58 9.36
N ALA A 76 -13.64 -8.42 10.51
CA ALA A 76 -12.56 -9.31 10.93
C ALA A 76 -13.07 -10.74 11.13
N GLU A 77 -14.31 -10.89 11.61
CA GLU A 77 -14.98 -12.17 11.79
C GLU A 77 -15.18 -12.91 10.47
N ASP A 78 -15.48 -12.19 9.37
CA ASP A 78 -15.60 -12.80 8.05
C ASP A 78 -14.28 -13.40 7.56
N LEU A 79 -13.14 -12.76 7.86
CA LEU A 79 -11.81 -13.29 7.53
C LEU A 79 -11.54 -14.59 8.31
N LYS A 80 -11.78 -14.56 9.62
CA LYS A 80 -11.62 -15.73 10.50
C LYS A 80 -12.52 -16.88 10.08
N ALA A 81 -13.80 -16.61 9.83
CA ALA A 81 -14.75 -17.62 9.38
C ALA A 81 -14.29 -18.27 8.08
N LYS A 82 -13.76 -17.47 7.14
CA LYS A 82 -13.20 -17.99 5.89
C LYS A 82 -11.99 -18.90 6.10
N ALA A 83 -11.13 -18.55 7.06
CA ALA A 83 -10.01 -19.38 7.46
C ALA A 83 -10.46 -20.69 8.12
N GLU A 84 -11.46 -20.64 9.01
CA GLU A 84 -12.05 -21.80 9.69
C GLU A 84 -12.75 -22.76 8.72
N GLU A 85 -13.33 -22.25 7.63
CA GLU A 85 -13.84 -23.05 6.50
C GLU A 85 -12.74 -23.78 5.71
N GLY A 86 -11.45 -23.56 6.04
CA GLY A 86 -10.31 -24.18 5.36
C GLY A 86 -9.92 -23.52 4.04
N ASN A 87 -10.44 -22.32 3.76
CA ASN A 87 -10.16 -21.58 2.52
C ASN A 87 -9.83 -20.10 2.77
N PRO A 88 -8.85 -19.78 3.64
CA PRO A 88 -8.52 -18.41 4.04
C PRO A 88 -8.17 -17.54 2.84
N TYR A 89 -8.62 -16.27 2.86
CA TYR A 89 -8.17 -15.29 1.88
C TYR A 89 -6.64 -15.12 1.94
N LYS A 90 -6.03 -14.89 0.78
CA LYS A 90 -4.59 -14.62 0.65
C LYS A 90 -4.32 -13.18 0.24
N THR A 91 -5.31 -12.52 -0.34
CA THR A 91 -5.24 -11.10 -0.71
C THR A 91 -6.51 -10.37 -0.30
N LEU A 92 -6.33 -9.21 0.33
CA LEU A 92 -7.37 -8.24 0.66
C LEU A 92 -7.11 -6.95 -0.11
N ILE A 93 -8.07 -6.53 -0.93
CA ILE A 93 -8.08 -5.20 -1.54
C ILE A 93 -9.02 -4.29 -0.74
N ILE A 94 -8.53 -3.16 -0.28
CA ILE A 94 -9.33 -2.15 0.41
C ILE A 94 -9.36 -0.90 -0.46
N THR A 95 -10.55 -0.56 -0.96
CA THR A 95 -10.75 0.68 -1.70
C THR A 95 -10.97 1.86 -0.75
N THR A 96 -10.46 3.02 -1.12
CA THR A 96 -10.61 4.28 -0.37
C THR A 96 -11.52 5.21 -1.13
N GLY A 97 -12.33 5.98 -0.40
CA GLY A 97 -13.31 6.86 -1.00
C GLY A 97 -14.53 7.04 -0.11
N THR A 98 -15.06 8.26 -0.08
CA THR A 98 -16.38 8.52 0.49
C THR A 98 -17.21 9.36 -0.48
N SER A 99 -18.53 9.19 -0.43
CA SER A 99 -19.45 10.02 -1.21
C SER A 99 -20.26 11.01 -0.36
N MET A 100 -20.10 10.97 0.98
CA MET A 100 -20.87 11.66 2.04
C MET A 100 -22.41 11.52 1.99
N LYS A 101 -22.98 11.27 0.81
CA LYS A 101 -24.42 11.18 0.56
C LYS A 101 -24.95 9.89 1.16
N GLY A 102 -25.74 10.02 2.22
CA GLY A 102 -26.50 8.91 2.80
C GLY A 102 -25.81 8.19 3.96
N MET A 103 -24.55 8.49 4.28
CA MET A 103 -23.82 7.89 5.41
C MET A 103 -24.56 8.10 6.75
N GLY A 104 -24.91 9.36 7.05
CA GLY A 104 -25.69 9.67 8.27
C GLY A 104 -27.11 9.06 8.30
N ALA A 105 -27.73 8.84 7.15
CA ALA A 105 -29.05 8.21 7.07
C ALA A 105 -28.99 6.67 7.16
N ALA A 106 -27.87 6.08 6.75
CA ALA A 106 -27.59 4.65 6.85
C ALA A 106 -27.05 4.25 8.24
N GLY A 107 -26.80 5.22 9.13
CA GLY A 107 -26.20 4.97 10.45
C GLY A 107 -24.71 4.60 10.37
N VAL A 108 -24.05 4.91 9.26
CA VAL A 108 -22.65 4.57 9.02
C VAL A 108 -21.87 5.88 8.89
N ASP A 109 -21.01 6.17 9.86
CA ASP A 109 -20.10 7.32 9.85
C ASP A 109 -18.68 6.88 9.50
N ILE A 110 -17.84 7.81 9.05
CA ILE A 110 -16.44 7.54 8.71
C ILE A 110 -15.65 6.99 9.89
N ASP A 111 -15.99 7.38 11.13
CA ASP A 111 -15.33 6.88 12.33
C ASP A 111 -15.63 5.39 12.54
N TYR A 112 -16.87 4.99 12.30
CA TYR A 112 -17.26 3.58 12.31
C TYR A 112 -16.54 2.79 11.22
N GLU A 113 -16.49 3.34 10.00
CA GLU A 113 -15.83 2.68 8.87
C GLU A 113 -14.33 2.53 9.08
N THR A 114 -13.70 3.56 9.65
CA THR A 114 -12.28 3.53 10.01
C THR A 114 -12.02 2.44 11.03
N ALA A 115 -12.78 2.41 12.13
CA ALA A 115 -12.63 1.38 13.17
C ALA A 115 -12.88 -0.04 12.62
N ARG A 116 -13.88 -0.22 11.75
CA ARG A 116 -14.15 -1.51 11.09
C ARG A 116 -12.97 -1.95 10.24
N ILE A 117 -12.42 -1.03 9.43
CA ILE A 117 -11.31 -1.34 8.53
C ILE A 117 -10.00 -1.55 9.29
N GLU A 118 -9.75 -0.82 10.37
CA GLU A 118 -8.62 -1.08 11.27
C GLU A 118 -8.69 -2.51 11.83
N ALA A 119 -9.85 -2.95 12.31
CA ALA A 119 -10.02 -4.33 12.79
C ALA A 119 -9.79 -5.38 11.69
N VAL A 120 -10.28 -5.12 10.46
CA VAL A 120 -10.03 -5.98 9.29
C VAL A 120 -8.54 -6.03 8.95
N ILE A 121 -7.85 -4.89 8.96
CA ILE A 121 -6.40 -4.80 8.69
C ILE A 121 -5.60 -5.55 9.76
N GLU A 122 -5.96 -5.37 11.03
CA GLU A 122 -5.32 -6.10 12.13
C GLU A 122 -5.46 -7.61 11.97
N GLU A 123 -6.65 -8.09 11.61
CA GLU A 123 -6.86 -9.52 11.40
C GLU A 123 -6.14 -10.03 10.16
N ALA A 124 -6.21 -9.28 9.05
CA ALA A 124 -5.47 -9.60 7.83
C ALA A 124 -3.96 -9.73 8.10
N LYS A 125 -3.39 -8.85 8.94
CA LYS A 125 -1.98 -8.96 9.37
C LYS A 125 -1.72 -10.22 10.20
N LYS A 126 -2.60 -10.59 11.13
CA LYS A 126 -2.45 -11.82 11.95
C LYS A 126 -2.49 -13.08 11.10
N GLU A 127 -3.38 -13.12 10.10
CA GLU A 127 -3.53 -14.23 9.17
C GLU A 127 -2.47 -14.24 8.04
N GLY A 128 -1.66 -13.19 7.91
CA GLY A 128 -0.65 -13.06 6.86
C GLY A 128 -1.23 -12.80 5.47
N ILE A 129 -2.40 -12.16 5.40
CA ILE A 129 -3.08 -11.78 4.16
C ILE A 129 -2.37 -10.56 3.56
N LEU A 130 -2.13 -10.59 2.24
CA LEU A 130 -1.57 -9.45 1.52
C LEU A 130 -2.60 -8.31 1.45
N ILE A 131 -2.28 -7.15 2.02
CA ILE A 131 -3.13 -5.96 1.98
C ILE A 131 -2.74 -5.06 0.81
N ILE A 132 -3.71 -4.74 -0.04
CA ILE A 132 -3.59 -3.83 -1.18
C ILE A 132 -4.54 -2.66 -0.99
N GLY A 133 -3.99 -1.45 -1.00
CA GLY A 133 -4.76 -0.21 -0.97
C GLY A 133 -5.15 0.19 -2.39
N ALA A 134 -6.41 0.54 -2.59
CA ALA A 134 -6.92 0.93 -3.90
C ALA A 134 -7.54 2.32 -3.85
N HIS A 135 -6.99 3.23 -4.64
CA HIS A 135 -7.45 4.59 -4.78
C HIS A 135 -7.73 4.87 -6.26
N ILE A 136 -8.86 4.35 -6.73
CA ILE A 136 -9.15 4.17 -8.16
C ILE A 136 -10.29 5.05 -8.71
N GLU A 137 -10.92 5.84 -7.86
CA GLU A 137 -12.12 6.61 -8.23
C GLU A 137 -11.82 8.01 -8.82
N GLY A 138 -10.55 8.42 -8.85
CA GLY A 138 -10.10 9.68 -9.43
C GLY A 138 -10.31 10.92 -8.55
N MET A 139 -9.78 12.07 -8.98
CA MET A 139 -9.68 13.28 -8.13
C MET A 139 -11.03 13.92 -7.82
N ALA A 140 -12.07 13.65 -8.61
CA ALA A 140 -13.38 14.30 -8.49
C ALA A 140 -14.15 13.91 -7.21
N ARG A 141 -13.68 12.88 -6.48
CA ARG A 141 -14.20 12.43 -5.18
C ARG A 141 -13.31 12.84 -3.98
N ARG A 142 -12.19 13.52 -4.23
CA ARG A 142 -11.13 13.83 -3.24
C ARG A 142 -11.29 15.22 -2.62
N VAL A 143 -12.38 15.45 -1.90
CA VAL A 143 -12.76 16.83 -1.57
C VAL A 143 -12.99 17.11 -0.08
N ASP A 144 -12.86 16.10 0.80
CA ASP A 144 -13.24 16.28 2.20
C ASP A 144 -12.43 15.45 3.22
N ALA A 145 -12.67 15.74 4.50
CA ALA A 145 -12.03 15.08 5.63
C ALA A 145 -12.35 13.58 5.73
N THR A 146 -13.52 13.15 5.23
CA THR A 146 -13.92 11.74 5.30
C THR A 146 -13.18 10.88 4.27
N ASP A 147 -12.95 11.42 3.06
CA ASP A 147 -12.06 10.80 2.08
C ASP A 147 -10.62 10.71 2.61
N ALA A 148 -10.11 11.81 3.18
CA ALA A 148 -8.77 11.83 3.79
C ALA A 148 -8.60 10.81 4.92
N ALA A 149 -9.63 10.63 5.76
CA ALA A 149 -9.63 9.61 6.81
C ALA A 149 -9.51 8.20 6.19
N SER A 150 -10.32 7.87 5.17
CA SER A 150 -10.25 6.56 4.52
C SER A 150 -8.86 6.26 3.93
N ILE A 151 -8.21 7.26 3.35
CA ILE A 151 -6.85 7.16 2.79
C ILE A 151 -5.85 6.95 3.93
N ALA A 152 -5.94 7.72 5.00
CA ALA A 152 -5.03 7.63 6.14
C ALA A 152 -5.12 6.27 6.85
N THR A 153 -6.30 5.65 6.89
CA THR A 153 -6.51 4.32 7.47
C THR A 153 -5.89 3.20 6.63
N VAL A 154 -6.01 3.27 5.30
CA VAL A 154 -5.68 2.14 4.42
C VAL A 154 -4.27 2.20 3.83
N ILE A 155 -3.86 3.37 3.34
CA ILE A 155 -2.65 3.50 2.52
C ILE A 155 -1.37 3.17 3.29
N PRO A 156 -1.17 3.61 4.56
CA PRO A 156 0.03 3.26 5.33
C PRO A 156 0.20 1.76 5.56
N GLU A 157 -0.91 1.01 5.56
CA GLU A 157 -0.94 -0.42 5.88
C GLU A 157 -0.85 -1.32 4.64
N SER A 158 -0.84 -0.70 3.46
CA SER A 158 -0.87 -1.40 2.18
C SER A 158 0.53 -1.76 1.71
N LYS A 159 0.73 -3.01 1.26
CA LYS A 159 1.98 -3.46 0.66
C LYS A 159 2.10 -3.08 -0.81
N LEU A 160 0.97 -2.86 -1.46
CA LEU A 160 0.85 -2.42 -2.85
C LEU A 160 -0.30 -1.41 -2.97
N LEU A 161 -0.16 -0.43 -3.86
CA LEU A 161 -1.18 0.56 -4.15
C LEU A 161 -1.66 0.47 -5.59
N LEU A 162 -2.98 0.49 -5.79
CA LEU A 162 -3.63 0.64 -7.10
C LEU A 162 -4.17 2.07 -7.20
N ILE A 163 -3.62 2.87 -8.11
CA ILE A 163 -3.94 4.32 -8.21
C ILE A 163 -4.44 4.66 -9.61
N ARG A 164 -5.50 5.49 -9.68
CA ARG A 164 -6.01 6.13 -10.89
C ARG A 164 -6.24 7.63 -10.72
#